data_AF-A0A3S0XHF0-F1
#
_entry.id   AF-A0A3S0XHF0-F1
#
_cell.length_a   1.000
_cell.length_b   1.000
_cell.length_c   1.000
_cell.angle_alpha   90.00
_cell.angle_beta   90.00
_cell.angle_gamma   90.00
#
_symmetry.space_group_name_H-M   'P 1'
#
loop_
_entity.id
_entity.type
_entity.pdbx_description
1 polymer ?
#
loop_
_entity_poly.entity_id
_entity_poly.type
_entity_poly.pdbx_seq_one_letter_code
_entity_poly.pdbx_strand_id
1 'polypeptide(L)'
;MPDLSHKASAQYWHEYVDPMIYRVVTFMESVEDWTLDGDPKLEEALTQLGKELDDIEAVDMNMLGHENKFIRLVGNIKSGRGLRLLQAIDTVHPGSASKILIYAEEHSLSSTDPAGFFLKRNIIFERLRLLSRVFSEYRLKLVARAFEGEE
;
A
#
# COMPACT_ATOMS: atom_id res chain seq x y z
N MET A 1 -1.10 16.36 8.26
CA MET A 1 -1.34 14.95 7.88
C MET A 1 -0.58 14.72 6.56
N PRO A 2 -0.72 13.62 5.80
CA PRO A 2 0.45 13.08 5.10
C PRO A 2 0.81 13.79 3.80
N ASP A 3 2.09 14.14 3.70
CA ASP A 3 2.75 14.37 2.42
C ASP A 3 2.75 13.06 1.61
N LEU A 4 1.97 13.05 0.53
CA LEU A 4 1.82 11.91 -0.38
C LEU A 4 2.87 11.92 -1.51
N SER A 5 3.88 12.80 -1.48
CA SER A 5 4.98 12.76 -2.43
C SER A 5 5.72 11.42 -2.36
N HIS A 6 6.34 11.01 -3.47
CA HIS A 6 7.09 9.75 -3.51
C HIS A 6 8.21 9.73 -2.47
N LYS A 7 8.94 10.84 -2.31
CA LYS A 7 10.02 10.99 -1.33
C LYS A 7 9.53 10.89 0.11
N ALA A 8 8.43 11.57 0.45
CA ALA A 8 7.88 11.52 1.81
C ALA A 8 7.29 10.14 2.13
N SER A 9 6.63 9.50 1.15
CA SER A 9 6.12 8.14 1.31
C SER A 9 7.26 7.14 1.53
N ALA A 10 8.37 7.26 0.79
CA ALA A 10 9.55 6.44 0.99
C ALA A 10 10.16 6.64 2.39
N GLN A 11 10.32 7.90 2.83
CA GLN A 11 10.82 8.22 4.17
C GLN A 11 9.91 7.63 5.27
N TYR A 12 8.59 7.77 5.11
CA TYR A 12 7.62 7.23 6.05
C TYR A 12 7.78 5.72 6.23
N TRP A 13 7.87 4.98 5.11
CA TRP A 13 8.05 3.53 5.19
C TRP A 13 9.42 3.15 5.75
N HIS A 14 10.46 3.93 5.48
CA HIS A 14 11.80 3.73 6.02
C HIS A 14 11.83 3.83 7.55
N GLU A 15 11.08 4.76 8.12
CA GLU A 15 10.96 4.98 9.57
C GLU A 15 9.92 4.06 10.24
N TYR A 16 9.22 3.24 9.46
CA TYR A 16 8.15 2.37 9.97
C TYR A 16 8.71 1.22 10.82
N VAL A 17 7.93 0.80 11.83
CA VAL A 17 8.35 -0.18 12.85
C VAL A 17 8.83 -1.52 12.24
N ASP A 18 8.19 -1.98 11.17
CA ASP A 18 8.63 -3.15 10.42
C ASP A 18 9.52 -2.73 9.23
N PRO A 19 10.85 -2.89 9.31
CA PRO A 19 11.77 -2.44 8.26
C PRO A 19 11.62 -3.23 6.96
N MET A 20 10.98 -4.40 7.00
CA MET A 20 10.73 -5.18 5.78
C MET A 20 9.72 -4.50 4.86
N ILE A 21 8.84 -3.64 5.39
CA ILE A 21 7.85 -2.93 4.58
C ILE A 21 8.55 -2.00 3.59
N TYR A 22 9.45 -1.14 4.06
CA TYR A 22 10.25 -0.27 3.19
C TYR A 22 10.96 -1.06 2.10
N ARG A 23 11.65 -2.15 2.48
CA ARG A 23 12.42 -2.97 1.55
C ARG A 23 11.54 -3.60 0.46
N VAL A 24 10.38 -4.12 0.83
CA VAL A 24 9.43 -4.71 -0.14
C VAL A 24 8.84 -3.64 -1.05
N VAL A 25 8.46 -2.49 -0.50
CA VAL A 25 7.94 -1.36 -1.28
C VAL A 25 8.96 -0.88 -2.30
N THR A 26 10.21 -0.62 -1.89
CA THR A 26 11.27 -0.19 -2.80
C THR A 26 11.54 -1.22 -3.91
N PHE A 27 11.45 -2.52 -3.58
CA PHE A 27 11.63 -3.59 -4.56
C PHE A 27 10.48 -3.63 -5.57
N MET A 28 9.23 -3.48 -5.12
CA MET A 28 8.08 -3.36 -6.02
C MET A 28 8.22 -2.13 -6.93
N GLU A 29 8.57 -0.97 -6.35
CA GLU A 29 8.69 0.29 -7.09
C GLU A 29 9.80 0.27 -8.14
N SER A 30 10.86 -0.53 -7.96
CA SER A 30 11.94 -0.68 -8.93
C SER A 30 11.53 -1.29 -10.28
N VAL A 31 10.33 -1.85 -10.36
CA VAL A 31 9.74 -2.41 -11.60
C VAL A 31 8.40 -1.77 -11.95
N GLU A 32 8.12 -0.59 -11.38
CA GLU A 32 6.88 0.17 -11.58
C GLU A 32 7.06 1.37 -12.53
N ASP A 33 7.86 1.23 -13.59
CA ASP A 33 8.09 2.30 -14.58
C ASP A 33 6.83 2.69 -15.38
N TRP A 34 5.76 1.91 -15.25
CA TRP A 34 4.47 2.11 -15.91
C TRP A 34 3.50 3.01 -15.13
N THR A 35 3.82 3.39 -13.89
CA THR A 35 2.93 4.27 -13.09
C THR A 35 2.98 5.71 -13.61
N LEU A 36 1.96 6.50 -13.28
CA LEU A 36 1.78 7.85 -13.82
C LEU A 36 2.53 8.95 -13.03
N ASP A 37 3.30 8.57 -12.01
CA ASP A 37 4.06 9.48 -11.15
C ASP A 37 5.03 10.35 -11.97
N GLY A 38 5.17 11.62 -11.58
CA GLY A 38 6.02 12.60 -12.24
C GLY A 38 5.31 13.51 -13.24
N ASP A 39 4.07 13.22 -13.64
CA ASP A 39 3.26 14.19 -14.39
C ASP A 39 2.96 15.42 -13.50
N PRO A 40 3.29 16.66 -13.92
CA PRO A 40 3.13 17.84 -13.07
C PRO A 40 1.70 18.08 -12.59
N LYS A 41 0.69 17.79 -13.43
CA LYS A 41 -0.73 17.98 -13.05
C LYS A 41 -1.16 16.94 -12.03
N LEU A 42 -0.70 15.70 -12.19
CA LEU A 42 -0.95 14.65 -11.20
C LEU A 42 -0.28 14.98 -9.87
N GLU A 43 0.97 15.45 -9.86
CA GLU A 43 1.68 15.79 -8.62
C GLU A 43 1.02 16.97 -7.88
N GLU A 44 0.55 17.98 -8.62
CA GLU A 44 -0.24 19.08 -8.04
C GLU A 44 -1.56 18.57 -7.44
N ALA A 45 -2.28 17.72 -8.17
CA ALA A 45 -3.52 17.11 -7.69
C ALA A 45 -3.31 16.21 -6.45
N LEU A 46 -2.21 15.45 -6.40
CA LEU A 46 -1.84 14.62 -5.25
C LEU A 46 -1.44 15.47 -4.04
N THR A 47 -0.77 16.60 -4.28
CA THR A 47 -0.44 17.57 -3.22
C THR A 47 -1.71 18.18 -2.65
N GLN A 48 -2.67 18.58 -3.50
CA GLN A 48 -3.95 19.09 -3.04
C GLN A 48 -4.74 18.01 -2.30
N LEU A 49 -4.81 16.79 -2.83
CA LEU A 49 -5.47 15.66 -2.17
C LEU A 49 -4.87 15.39 -0.78
N GLY A 50 -3.55 15.43 -0.63
CA GLY A 50 -2.90 15.30 0.67
C GLY A 50 -3.36 16.35 1.68
N LYS A 51 -3.54 17.61 1.24
CA LYS A 51 -4.07 18.71 2.07
C LYS A 51 -5.55 18.52 2.41
N GLU A 52 -6.38 18.11 1.44
CA GLU A 52 -7.81 17.84 1.70
C GLU A 52 -7.98 16.69 2.69
N LEU A 53 -7.06 15.73 2.68
CA LEU A 53 -7.05 14.64 3.66
C LEU A 53 -6.68 15.14 5.06
N ASP A 54 -6.06 16.32 5.24
CA ASP A 54 -5.69 16.84 6.57
C ASP A 54 -6.90 17.13 7.47
N ASP A 55 -8.10 17.35 6.92
CA ASP A 55 -9.30 17.79 7.66
C ASP A 55 -10.51 16.85 7.42
N ILE A 56 -10.27 15.53 7.45
CA ILE A 56 -11.33 14.52 7.22
C ILE A 56 -11.93 13.95 8.51
N GLU A 57 -11.58 14.48 9.69
CA GLU A 57 -12.13 14.00 10.98
C GLU A 57 -13.65 14.18 11.05
N ALA A 58 -14.16 15.30 10.51
CA ALA A 58 -15.59 15.61 10.47
C ALA A 58 -16.34 14.92 9.31
N VAL A 59 -15.62 14.28 8.38
CA VAL A 59 -16.19 13.66 7.19
C VAL A 59 -16.41 12.17 7.44
N ASP A 60 -17.64 11.70 7.26
CA ASP A 60 -17.91 10.26 7.28
C ASP A 60 -17.44 9.62 5.96
N MET A 61 -16.22 9.08 6.00
CA MET A 61 -15.62 8.37 4.86
C MET A 61 -16.48 7.19 4.37
N ASN A 62 -17.37 6.65 5.21
CA ASN A 62 -18.25 5.55 4.85
C ASN A 62 -19.46 6.00 4.02
N MET A 63 -19.83 7.28 4.12
CA MET A 63 -20.89 7.87 3.29
C MET A 63 -20.36 8.48 2.00
N LEU A 64 -19.03 8.60 1.84
CA LEU A 64 -18.42 9.27 0.70
C LEU A 64 -18.65 8.52 -0.64
N GLY A 65 -18.75 7.19 -0.60
CA GLY A 65 -19.03 6.37 -1.80
C GLY A 65 -18.05 6.58 -2.95
N HIS A 66 -16.76 6.71 -2.61
CA HIS A 66 -15.68 7.07 -3.55
C HIS A 66 -14.58 6.00 -3.66
N GLU A 67 -14.85 4.77 -3.23
CA GLU A 67 -13.94 3.63 -3.24
C GLU A 67 -13.32 3.42 -4.63
N ASN A 68 -14.13 3.52 -5.69
CA ASN A 68 -13.65 3.43 -7.08
C ASN A 68 -12.56 4.46 -7.43
N LYS A 69 -12.62 5.67 -6.87
CA LYS A 69 -11.60 6.70 -7.10
C LYS A 69 -10.29 6.33 -6.39
N PHE A 70 -10.38 5.84 -5.15
CA PHE A 70 -9.22 5.32 -4.42
C PHE A 70 -8.57 4.14 -5.13
N ILE A 71 -9.37 3.16 -5.58
CA ILE A 71 -8.89 1.99 -6.34
C ILE A 71 -8.13 2.43 -7.59
N ARG A 72 -8.70 3.33 -8.38
CA ARG A 72 -8.06 3.84 -9.60
C ARG A 72 -6.78 4.62 -9.28
N LEU A 73 -6.80 5.46 -8.25
CA LEU A 73 -5.64 6.25 -7.89
C LEU A 73 -4.49 5.36 -7.39
N VAL A 74 -4.74 4.54 -6.37
CA VAL A 74 -3.74 3.62 -5.79
C VAL A 74 -3.22 2.65 -6.85
N GLY A 75 -4.09 2.17 -7.74
CA GLY A 75 -3.71 1.28 -8.84
C GLY A 75 -2.70 1.88 -9.82
N ASN A 76 -2.64 3.20 -9.98
CA ASN A 76 -1.85 3.86 -11.03
C ASN A 76 -0.69 4.74 -10.52
N ILE A 77 -0.44 4.76 -9.21
CA ILE A 77 0.72 5.43 -8.59
C ILE A 77 1.69 4.41 -7.98
N LYS A 78 2.89 4.87 -7.64
CA LYS A 78 3.92 4.06 -6.94
C LYS A 78 3.36 3.40 -5.68
N SER A 79 3.75 2.15 -5.45
CA SER A 79 3.23 1.31 -4.35
C SER A 79 3.31 1.99 -2.98
N GLY A 80 4.41 2.65 -2.66
CA GLY A 80 4.61 3.34 -1.38
C GLY A 80 3.63 4.47 -1.17
N ARG A 81 3.31 5.25 -2.21
CA ARG A 81 2.30 6.33 -2.16
C ARG A 81 0.90 5.76 -1.99
N GLY A 82 0.59 4.69 -2.73
CA GLY A 82 -0.68 3.99 -2.66
C GLY A 82 -0.97 3.45 -1.25
N LEU A 83 -0.01 2.74 -0.66
CA LEU A 83 -0.09 2.27 0.72
C LEU A 83 -0.19 3.43 1.71
N ARG A 84 0.57 4.53 1.49
CA ARG A 84 0.54 5.69 2.38
C ARG A 84 -0.83 6.36 2.41
N LEU A 85 -1.48 6.44 1.26
CA LEU A 85 -2.85 6.95 1.11
C LEU A 85 -3.86 6.07 1.84
N LEU A 86 -3.81 4.75 1.66
CA LEU A 86 -4.69 3.82 2.37
C LEU A 86 -4.49 3.90 3.89
N GLN A 87 -3.24 3.98 4.33
CA GLN A 87 -2.91 4.12 5.74
C GLN A 87 -3.34 5.49 6.31
N ALA A 88 -3.32 6.56 5.51
CA ALA A 88 -3.78 7.88 5.91
C ALA A 88 -5.25 7.88 6.33
N ILE A 89 -6.12 7.34 5.46
CA ILE A 89 -7.55 7.28 5.71
C ILE A 89 -7.89 6.31 6.84
N ASP A 90 -7.18 5.19 6.94
CA ASP A 90 -7.40 4.19 7.99
C ASP A 90 -6.95 4.68 9.38
N THR A 91 -5.98 5.60 9.43
CA THR A 91 -5.54 6.23 10.69
C THR A 91 -6.61 7.16 11.27
N VAL A 92 -7.34 7.89 10.42
CA VAL A 92 -8.41 8.78 10.87
C VAL A 92 -9.70 8.00 11.11
N HIS A 93 -10.04 7.08 10.20
CA HIS A 93 -11.24 6.26 10.23
C HIS A 93 -10.88 4.78 10.15
N PRO A 94 -10.67 4.10 11.31
CA PRO A 94 -10.28 2.70 11.34
C PRO A 94 -11.23 1.80 10.53
N GLY A 95 -10.66 1.02 9.61
CA GLY A 95 -11.39 0.11 8.71
C GLY A 95 -11.68 0.69 7.33
N SER A 96 -11.38 1.97 7.06
CA SER A 96 -11.56 2.57 5.73
C SER A 96 -10.73 1.86 4.64
N ALA A 97 -9.48 1.47 4.92
CA ALA A 97 -8.68 0.73 3.94
C ALA A 97 -9.28 -0.66 3.66
N SER A 98 -9.76 -1.34 4.71
CA SER A 98 -10.43 -2.64 4.57
C SER A 98 -11.70 -2.54 3.73
N LYS A 99 -12.48 -1.47 3.87
CA LYS A 99 -13.70 -1.25 3.06
C LYS A 99 -13.38 -1.10 1.58
N ILE A 100 -12.30 -0.41 1.23
CA ILE A 100 -11.86 -0.28 -0.18
C ILE A 100 -11.45 -1.64 -0.74
N LEU A 101 -10.78 -2.49 0.05
CA LEU A 101 -10.44 -3.86 -0.35
C LEU A 101 -11.69 -4.70 -0.58
N ILE A 102 -12.64 -4.71 0.36
CA ILE A 102 -13.91 -5.44 0.23
C ILE A 102 -14.69 -4.95 -1.00
N TYR A 103 -14.78 -3.63 -1.19
CA TYR A 103 -15.44 -3.05 -2.35
C TYR A 103 -14.80 -3.53 -3.66
N ALA A 104 -13.46 -3.57 -3.73
CA ALA A 104 -12.75 -4.06 -4.90
C ALA A 104 -13.03 -5.55 -5.17
N GLU A 105 -13.13 -6.38 -4.13
CA GLU A 105 -13.48 -7.81 -4.26
C GLU A 105 -14.90 -8.02 -4.80
N GLU A 106 -15.86 -7.22 -4.33
CA GLU A 106 -17.26 -7.32 -4.74
C GLU A 106 -17.50 -6.82 -6.18
N HIS A 107 -16.69 -5.88 -6.66
CA HIS A 107 -16.91 -5.18 -7.93
C HIS A 107 -15.96 -5.59 -9.06
N SER A 108 -14.92 -6.37 -8.76
CA SER A 108 -14.05 -6.91 -9.80
C SER A 108 -14.71 -8.08 -10.52
N LEU A 109 -14.76 -8.01 -11.84
CA LEU A 109 -15.24 -9.08 -12.73
C LEU A 109 -14.07 -9.83 -13.39
N SER A 110 -12.86 -9.25 -13.33
CA SER A 110 -11.67 -9.69 -14.04
C SER A 110 -10.40 -9.29 -13.29
N SER A 111 -9.36 -10.14 -13.36
CA SER A 111 -8.04 -9.81 -12.82
C SER A 111 -7.28 -8.69 -13.54
N THR A 112 -7.86 -8.12 -14.62
CA THR A 112 -7.31 -7.02 -15.41
C THR A 112 -8.15 -5.74 -15.36
N ASP A 113 -9.33 -5.78 -14.73
CA ASP A 113 -10.08 -4.55 -14.48
C ASP A 113 -9.41 -3.72 -13.35
N PRO A 114 -9.76 -2.43 -13.17
CA PRO A 114 -9.10 -1.58 -12.19
C PRO A 114 -9.10 -2.14 -10.76
N ALA A 115 -10.23 -2.73 -10.33
CA ALA A 115 -10.36 -3.32 -9.00
C ALA A 115 -9.51 -4.60 -8.86
N GLY A 116 -9.53 -5.48 -9.87
CA GLY A 116 -8.74 -6.69 -9.92
C GLY A 116 -7.24 -6.42 -9.97
N PHE A 117 -6.82 -5.36 -10.66
CA PHE A 117 -5.42 -4.93 -10.69
C PHE A 117 -4.97 -4.38 -9.32
N PHE A 118 -5.80 -3.53 -8.69
CA PHE A 118 -5.57 -3.05 -7.33
C PHE A 118 -5.44 -4.21 -6.33
N LEU A 119 -6.35 -5.19 -6.37
CA LEU A 119 -6.28 -6.39 -5.52
C LEU A 119 -5.00 -7.19 -5.78
N LYS A 120 -4.65 -7.41 -7.04
CA LYS A 120 -3.43 -8.15 -7.41
C LYS A 120 -2.17 -7.48 -6.86
N ARG A 121 -2.06 -6.15 -6.92
CA ARG A 121 -0.93 -5.40 -6.33
C ARG A 121 -0.86 -5.59 -4.81
N ASN A 122 -1.98 -5.47 -4.10
CA ASN A 122 -2.04 -5.70 -2.65
C ASN A 122 -1.67 -7.14 -2.27
N ILE A 123 -2.18 -8.14 -3.00
CA ILE A 123 -1.83 -9.55 -2.79
C ILE A 123 -0.33 -9.78 -3.02
N ILE A 124 0.27 -9.19 -4.05
CA ILE A 124 1.71 -9.32 -4.32
C ILE A 124 2.53 -8.68 -3.21
N PHE A 125 2.16 -7.48 -2.75
CA PHE A 125 2.80 -6.83 -1.60
C PHE A 125 2.80 -7.75 -0.37
N GLU A 126 1.65 -8.32 -0.02
CA GLU A 126 1.53 -9.23 1.12
C GLU A 126 2.32 -10.52 0.93
N ARG A 127 2.29 -11.12 -0.26
CA ARG A 127 3.08 -12.32 -0.56
C ARG A 127 4.57 -12.07 -0.42
N LEU A 128 5.09 -10.97 -0.98
CA LEU A 128 6.50 -10.63 -0.89
C LEU A 128 6.92 -10.38 0.57
N ARG A 129 6.10 -9.64 1.33
CA ARG A 129 6.34 -9.36 2.76
C ARG A 129 6.30 -10.62 3.63
N LEU A 130 5.29 -11.46 3.45
CA LEU A 130 5.12 -12.67 4.26
C LEU A 130 6.16 -13.74 3.91
N LEU A 131 6.38 -14.03 2.62
CA LEU A 131 7.33 -15.06 2.21
C LEU A 131 8.76 -14.70 2.58
N SER A 132 9.16 -13.43 2.42
CA SER A 132 10.51 -12.98 2.82
C SER A 132 10.77 -13.12 4.32
N ARG A 133 9.72 -13.01 5.16
CA ARG A 133 9.82 -13.22 6.61
C ARG A 133 9.74 -14.70 7.00
N VAL A 134 8.77 -15.43 6.45
CA VAL A 134 8.50 -16.85 6.76
C VAL A 134 9.67 -17.72 6.34
N PHE A 135 10.21 -17.52 5.15
CA PHE A 135 11.35 -18.26 4.60
C PHE A 135 12.66 -17.49 4.71
N SER A 136 12.76 -16.57 5.69
CA SER A 136 14.03 -15.89 5.96
C SER A 136 15.11 -16.88 6.38
N GLU A 137 16.36 -16.57 6.05
CA GLU A 137 17.51 -17.40 6.40
C GLU A 137 17.56 -17.71 7.90
N TYR A 138 17.24 -16.73 8.75
CA TYR A 138 17.12 -16.91 10.20
C TYR A 138 16.11 -18.01 10.56
N ARG A 139 14.91 -17.99 9.96
CA ARG A 139 13.86 -19.00 10.22
C ARG A 139 14.29 -20.37 9.74
N LEU A 140 14.89 -20.46 8.55
CA LEU A 140 15.37 -21.74 8.00
C LEU A 140 16.48 -22.34 8.87
N LYS A 141 17.47 -21.55 9.28
CA LYS A 141 18.54 -21.98 10.18
C LYS A 141 18.04 -22.34 11.59
N LEU A 142 17.02 -21.65 12.09
CA LEU A 142 16.39 -21.99 13.36
C LEU A 142 15.75 -23.38 13.31
N VAL A 143 14.99 -23.66 12.24
CA VAL A 143 14.34 -24.95 12.05
C VAL A 143 15.38 -26.04 11.80
N ALA A 144 16.40 -25.79 10.98
CA ALA A 144 17.50 -26.73 10.74
C ALA A 144 18.19 -27.14 12.03
N ARG A 145 18.64 -26.19 12.87
CA ARG A 145 19.26 -26.48 14.18
C ARG A 145 18.36 -27.31 15.09
N ALA A 146 17.06 -27.00 15.13
CA ALA A 146 16.10 -27.75 15.93
C ALA A 146 15.95 -29.21 15.46
N PHE A 147 16.13 -29.50 14.17
CA PHE A 147 16.08 -30.85 13.61
C PHE A 147 17.44 -31.58 13.64
N GLU A 148 18.56 -30.85 13.55
CA GLU A 148 19.92 -31.41 13.50
C GLU A 148 20.47 -31.74 14.90
N GLY A 149 19.84 -31.25 15.98
CA GLY A 149 20.13 -31.68 17.35
C GLY A 149 21.37 -31.05 17.98
N GLU A 150 21.84 -29.91 17.45
CA GLU A 150 22.84 -29.08 18.13
C GLU A 150 22.14 -28.20 19.18
N GLU A 151 22.35 -28.48 20.47
CA GLU A 151 21.97 -27.62 21.61
C GLU A 151 22.59 -26.21 21.49
#